data_AF-A0A495QIE6-F1
#
_entry.id   AF-A0A495QIE6-F1
#
_cell.length_a   1.000
_cell.length_b   1.000
_cell.length_c   1.000
_cell.angle_alpha   90.00
_cell.angle_beta   90.00
_cell.angle_gamma   90.00
#
_symmetry.space_group_name_H-M   'P 1'
#
loop_
_entity.id
_entity.type
_entity.pdbx_description
1 polymer ?
#
loop_
_entity_poly.entity_id
_entity_poly.type
_entity_poly.pdbx_seq_one_letter_code
_entity_poly.pdbx_strand_id
1 'polypeptide(L)'
;MRDRLVRPPAPGAVLTLCLLTGGLLTGCGSSGSSSGGQLAPNGTLSDAPAAAPAAAPPSAIPPKQLYQTVLNRYRAYQAAYQKAYETNDPTDLPTVAMDPILGQVTRDVQATKAKGEIWRFTNTLNPRVYARAKDSTKVYVIDCVRTLAAFRFSAKTGRRLDGGPGSAYVYRATVQYDSGVWKVAATVRDKPC
;
A
#
# COMPACT_ATOMS: atom_id res chain seq x y z
N MET A 1 -26.15 -35.23 36.43
CA MET A 1 -27.61 -35.01 36.42
C MET A 1 -27.89 -33.62 36.96
N ARG A 2 -28.35 -32.70 36.10
CA ARG A 2 -29.18 -31.51 36.40
C ARG A 2 -29.27 -30.67 35.12
N ASP A 3 -30.35 -30.99 34.42
CA ASP A 3 -31.29 -30.19 33.62
C ASP A 3 -30.81 -29.01 32.77
N ARG A 4 -31.09 -29.20 31.46
CA ARG A 4 -31.13 -28.22 30.38
C ARG A 4 -32.30 -27.25 30.59
N LEU A 5 -32.10 -25.98 30.21
CA LEU A 5 -33.19 -25.13 29.73
C LEU A 5 -32.84 -24.59 28.33
N VAL A 6 -33.54 -25.17 27.36
CA VAL A 6 -33.62 -24.78 25.96
C VAL A 6 -34.61 -23.62 25.84
N ARG A 7 -34.26 -22.56 25.12
CA ARG A 7 -35.18 -21.47 24.76
C ARG A 7 -35.41 -21.47 23.24
N PRO A 8 -36.63 -21.72 22.74
CA PRO A 8 -36.99 -21.57 21.33
C PRO A 8 -37.38 -20.12 20.97
N PRO A 9 -37.51 -19.83 19.65
CA PRO A 9 -37.58 -18.48 19.09
C PRO A 9 -39.01 -17.94 19.00
N ALA A 10 -39.16 -16.62 18.81
CA ALA A 10 -40.42 -15.98 18.47
C ALA A 10 -40.34 -15.24 17.10
N PRO A 11 -41.43 -15.26 16.30
CA PRO A 11 -41.50 -14.72 14.94
C PRO A 11 -42.20 -13.35 14.88
N GLY A 12 -42.12 -12.69 13.72
CA GLY A 12 -42.90 -11.50 13.35
C GLY A 12 -42.11 -10.63 12.38
N ALA A 13 -42.19 -10.84 11.06
CA ALA A 13 -43.27 -10.50 10.13
C ALA A 13 -43.27 -9.02 9.67
N VAL A 14 -43.57 -8.88 8.37
CA VAL A 14 -44.06 -7.70 7.64
C VAL A 14 -43.02 -6.95 6.77
N LEU A 15 -43.15 -7.25 5.46
CA LEU A 15 -43.13 -6.37 4.28
C LEU A 15 -42.59 -4.95 4.45
N THR A 16 -41.74 -4.49 3.51
CA THR A 16 -42.13 -3.43 2.57
C THR A 16 -41.18 -3.41 1.36
N LEU A 17 -41.83 -3.49 0.20
CA LEU A 17 -41.36 -3.30 -1.16
C LEU A 17 -40.97 -1.83 -1.38
N CYS A 18 -39.75 -1.55 -1.86
CA CYS A 18 -39.46 -0.30 -2.57
C CYS A 18 -38.45 -0.56 -3.68
N LEU A 19 -38.99 -0.64 -4.90
CA LEU A 19 -38.27 -0.47 -6.16
C LEU A 19 -37.61 0.91 -6.19
N LEU A 20 -36.31 0.95 -6.46
CA LEU A 20 -35.64 2.13 -7.04
C LEU A 20 -34.70 1.63 -8.13
N THR A 21 -35.31 1.54 -9.30
CA THR A 21 -34.70 1.32 -10.62
C THR A 21 -33.64 2.38 -10.90
N GLY A 22 -32.56 1.92 -11.54
CA GLY A 22 -31.34 2.66 -11.77
C GLY A 22 -31.52 3.89 -12.64
N GLY A 23 -30.93 4.99 -12.18
CA GLY A 23 -30.60 6.14 -13.02
C GLY A 23 -29.38 5.82 -13.87
N LEU A 24 -29.60 5.67 -15.18
CA LEU A 24 -28.57 5.70 -16.21
C LEU A 24 -28.01 7.12 -16.29
N LEU A 25 -26.80 7.35 -15.80
CA LEU A 25 -26.02 8.52 -16.17
C LEU A 25 -25.25 8.19 -17.46
N THR A 26 -25.83 8.60 -18.58
CA THR A 26 -25.17 8.71 -19.87
C THR A 26 -24.19 9.89 -19.82
N GLY A 27 -22.93 9.59 -19.46
CA GLY A 27 -21.82 10.52 -19.59
C GLY A 27 -21.52 10.76 -21.07
N CYS A 28 -21.94 11.92 -21.57
CA CYS A 28 -21.65 12.42 -22.90
C CYS A 28 -20.13 12.52 -23.10
N GLY A 29 -19.58 11.64 -23.93
CA GLY A 29 -18.20 11.70 -24.38
C GLY A 29 -18.03 12.93 -25.28
N SER A 30 -17.23 13.89 -24.83
CA SER A 30 -16.77 14.98 -25.68
C SER A 30 -15.83 14.44 -26.75
N SER A 31 -16.27 14.57 -27.99
CA SER A 31 -15.48 14.45 -29.21
C SER A 31 -14.27 15.40 -29.19
N GLY A 32 -13.15 14.93 -29.74
CA GLY A 32 -12.16 15.82 -30.37
C GLY A 32 -10.71 15.58 -29.98
N SER A 33 -10.06 14.60 -30.61
CA SER A 33 -9.04 14.88 -31.62
C SER A 33 -8.41 13.55 -32.08
N SER A 34 -8.96 12.99 -33.16
CA SER A 34 -8.21 12.06 -33.98
C SER A 34 -7.17 12.90 -34.72
N SER A 35 -5.92 12.90 -34.23
CA SER A 35 -4.81 13.39 -35.03
C SER A 35 -4.70 12.49 -36.25
N GLY A 36 -5.02 13.04 -37.42
CA GLY A 36 -4.89 12.35 -38.69
C GLY A 36 -3.47 11.83 -38.84
N GLY A 37 -3.32 10.51 -38.81
CA GLY A 37 -2.14 9.83 -39.32
C GLY A 37 -2.14 9.98 -40.83
N GLN A 38 -1.71 11.15 -41.31
CA GLN A 38 -1.54 11.40 -42.72
C GLN A 38 -0.25 10.69 -43.14
N LEU A 39 -0.38 9.59 -43.89
CA LEU A 39 0.75 8.94 -44.54
C LEU A 39 1.32 9.93 -45.57
N ALA A 40 2.41 10.61 -45.21
CA ALA A 40 3.16 11.43 -46.14
C ALA A 40 4.03 10.51 -47.02
N PRO A 41 3.82 10.46 -48.35
CA PRO A 41 4.62 9.63 -49.25
C PRO A 41 6.04 10.19 -49.48
N ASN A 42 6.38 11.33 -48.86
CA ASN A 42 7.65 12.02 -49.06
C ASN A 42 8.62 11.79 -47.88
N GLY A 43 8.80 10.54 -47.44
CA GLY A 43 10.04 10.05 -46.79
C GLY A 43 10.66 10.82 -45.62
N THR A 44 9.98 11.78 -44.99
CA THR A 44 10.50 12.52 -43.83
C THR A 44 9.65 12.22 -42.61
N LEU A 45 10.26 11.59 -41.61
CA LEU A 45 9.65 11.33 -40.31
C LEU A 45 9.45 12.68 -39.61
N SER A 46 8.23 13.20 -39.64
CA SER A 46 7.83 14.35 -38.83
C SER A 46 8.04 14.04 -37.35
N ASP A 47 8.85 14.88 -36.72
CA ASP A 47 8.99 15.16 -35.29
C ASP A 47 8.51 14.06 -34.35
N ALA A 48 9.41 13.11 -34.06
CA ALA A 48 9.29 12.34 -32.83
C ALA A 48 9.16 13.33 -31.65
N PRO A 49 8.22 13.11 -30.71
CA PRO A 49 8.11 13.97 -29.55
C PRO A 49 9.47 14.05 -28.87
N ALA A 50 9.96 15.27 -28.63
CA ALA A 50 11.21 15.51 -27.93
C ALA A 50 11.22 14.66 -26.65
N ALA A 51 12.30 13.91 -26.44
CA ALA A 51 12.46 13.07 -25.27
C ALA A 51 12.17 13.90 -24.01
N ALA A 52 11.26 13.42 -23.16
CA ALA A 52 10.93 14.09 -21.91
C ALA A 52 12.23 14.36 -21.13
N PRO A 53 12.39 15.54 -20.51
CA PRO A 53 13.59 15.86 -19.75
C PRO A 53 13.88 14.74 -18.74
N ALA A 54 15.13 14.26 -18.73
CA ALA A 54 15.56 13.27 -17.75
C ALA A 54 15.31 13.84 -16.34
N ALA A 55 14.72 13.03 -15.46
CA ALA A 55 14.47 13.44 -14.09
C ALA A 55 15.78 13.89 -13.43
N ALA A 56 15.77 15.06 -12.78
CA ALA A 56 16.94 15.58 -12.11
C ALA A 56 17.46 14.55 -11.10
N PRO A 57 18.80 14.37 -10.99
CA PRO A 57 19.36 13.42 -10.05
C PRO A 57 18.95 13.81 -8.63
N PRO A 58 18.73 12.84 -7.72
CA PRO A 58 18.36 13.12 -6.34
C PRO A 58 19.27 14.11 -5.61
N SER A 59 20.55 14.18 -6.01
CA SER A 59 21.55 15.09 -5.45
C SER A 59 21.27 16.57 -5.76
N ALA A 60 20.53 16.87 -6.82
CA ALA A 60 20.13 18.24 -7.19
C ALA A 60 18.91 18.73 -6.38
N ILE A 61 18.21 17.84 -5.67
CA ILE A 61 17.02 18.18 -4.89
C ILE A 61 17.45 18.77 -3.53
N PRO A 62 16.93 19.94 -3.12
CA PRO A 62 17.17 20.49 -1.80
C PRO A 62 16.85 19.48 -0.68
N PRO A 63 17.72 19.34 0.35
CA PRO A 63 17.56 18.29 1.36
C PRO A 63 16.18 18.24 2.03
N LYS A 64 15.60 19.40 2.36
CA LYS A 64 14.27 19.49 2.98
C LYS A 64 13.18 18.87 2.09
N GLN A 65 13.21 19.15 0.78
CA GLN A 65 12.25 18.61 -0.18
C GLN A 65 12.46 17.11 -0.37
N LEU A 66 13.72 16.68 -0.51
CA LEU A 66 14.09 15.28 -0.61
C LEU A 66 13.57 14.46 0.59
N TYR A 67 13.82 14.94 1.80
CA TYR A 67 13.42 14.25 3.02
C TYR A 67 11.90 14.17 3.15
N GLN A 68 11.17 15.22 2.78
CA GLN A 68 9.71 15.17 2.78
C GLN A 68 9.19 14.10 1.79
N THR A 69 9.75 14.05 0.57
CA THR A 69 9.40 13.03 -0.43
C THR A 69 9.68 11.64 0.12
N VAL A 70 10.85 11.40 0.69
CA VAL A 70 11.21 10.11 1.27
C VAL A 70 10.28 9.70 2.41
N LEU A 71 9.98 10.60 3.34
CA LEU A 71 9.09 10.30 4.47
C LEU A 71 7.66 10.00 3.99
N ASN A 72 7.17 10.70 2.97
CA ASN A 72 5.88 10.39 2.35
C ASN A 72 5.86 8.99 1.74
N ARG A 73 6.95 8.61 1.05
CA ARG A 73 7.08 7.31 0.40
C ARG A 73 7.24 6.17 1.40
N TYR A 74 7.93 6.40 2.51
CA TYR A 74 7.98 5.47 3.64
C TYR A 74 6.58 5.27 4.28
N ARG A 75 5.80 6.34 4.47
CA ARG A 75 4.41 6.21 4.97
C ARG A 75 3.51 5.47 3.99
N ALA A 76 3.67 5.71 2.69
CA ALA A 76 2.95 4.96 1.66
C ALA A 76 3.30 3.46 1.70
N TYR A 77 4.57 3.11 1.93
CA TYR A 77 4.97 1.72 2.18
C TYR A 77 4.27 1.13 3.41
N GLN A 78 4.23 1.83 4.54
CA GLN A 78 3.56 1.34 5.76
C GLN A 78 2.05 1.12 5.53
N ALA A 79 1.40 2.01 4.79
CA ALA A 79 -0.01 1.87 4.44
C ALA A 79 -0.27 0.67 3.51
N ALA A 80 0.55 0.51 2.46
CA ALA A 80 0.44 -0.63 1.55
C ALA A 80 0.75 -1.96 2.26
N TYR A 81 1.74 -1.97 3.15
CA TYR A 81 2.06 -3.11 4.02
C TYR A 81 0.85 -3.52 4.85
N GLN A 82 0.22 -2.57 5.56
CA GLN A 82 -0.98 -2.86 6.35
C GLN A 82 -2.11 -3.40 5.47
N LYS A 83 -2.42 -2.73 4.36
CA LYS A 83 -3.45 -3.16 3.42
C LYS A 83 -3.21 -4.60 2.94
N ALA A 84 -1.98 -4.93 2.55
CA ALA A 84 -1.64 -6.24 2.00
C ALA A 84 -1.95 -7.39 2.97
N TYR A 85 -1.74 -7.21 4.29
CA TYR A 85 -2.10 -8.22 5.28
C TYR A 85 -3.60 -8.25 5.63
N GLU A 86 -4.27 -7.09 5.56
CA GLU A 86 -5.70 -6.99 5.84
C GLU A 86 -6.53 -7.62 4.72
N THR A 87 -6.03 -7.58 3.48
CA THR A 87 -6.71 -8.06 2.28
C THR A 87 -6.09 -9.32 1.66
N ASN A 88 -4.95 -9.79 2.19
CA ASN A 88 -4.14 -10.85 1.57
C ASN A 88 -3.76 -10.56 0.10
N ASP A 89 -3.49 -9.30 -0.21
CA ASP A 89 -3.19 -8.84 -1.56
C ASP A 89 -1.93 -7.97 -1.61
N PRO A 90 -0.80 -8.49 -2.10
CA PRO A 90 0.45 -7.75 -2.20
C PRO A 90 0.57 -6.92 -3.48
N THR A 91 -0.45 -6.84 -4.35
CA THR A 91 -0.36 -6.25 -5.70
C THR A 91 0.14 -4.80 -5.71
N ASP A 92 -0.17 -4.02 -4.67
CA ASP A 92 0.25 -2.62 -4.57
C ASP A 92 1.69 -2.45 -4.05
N LEU A 93 2.28 -3.48 -3.42
CA LEU A 93 3.60 -3.38 -2.79
C LEU A 93 4.74 -2.98 -3.75
N PRO A 94 4.83 -3.48 -5.00
CA PRO A 94 5.91 -3.11 -5.93
C PRO A 94 5.96 -1.61 -6.27
N THR A 95 4.86 -0.88 -6.03
CA THR A 95 4.82 0.56 -6.23
C THR A 95 5.61 1.32 -5.18
N VAL A 96 5.80 0.75 -3.97
CA VAL A 96 6.38 1.41 -2.78
C VAL A 96 7.53 0.63 -2.15
N ALA A 97 7.75 -0.62 -2.53
CA ALA A 97 8.82 -1.48 -2.09
C ALA A 97 9.58 -2.06 -3.30
N MET A 98 10.84 -2.40 -3.08
CA MET A 98 11.67 -3.15 -4.02
C MET A 98 12.34 -4.32 -3.31
N ASP A 99 13.00 -5.18 -4.06
CA ASP A 99 13.71 -6.31 -3.46
C ASP A 99 14.94 -5.87 -2.65
N PRO A 100 15.29 -6.62 -1.59
CA PRO A 100 14.69 -7.90 -1.17
C PRO A 100 13.41 -7.81 -0.31
N ILE A 101 13.07 -6.63 0.23
CA ILE A 101 11.94 -6.50 1.16
C ILE A 101 10.59 -6.79 0.48
N LEU A 102 10.44 -6.41 -0.79
CA LEU A 102 9.24 -6.72 -1.58
C LEU A 102 8.98 -8.23 -1.62
N GLY A 103 9.95 -9.03 -2.06
CA GLY A 103 9.82 -10.48 -2.10
C GLY A 103 9.55 -11.10 -0.72
N GLN A 104 10.17 -10.58 0.35
CA GLN A 104 9.94 -11.06 1.70
C GLN A 104 8.50 -10.84 2.18
N VAL A 105 7.99 -9.61 2.06
CA VAL A 105 6.63 -9.27 2.47
C VAL A 105 5.60 -9.99 1.62
N THR A 106 5.80 -10.04 0.29
CA THR A 106 4.92 -10.79 -0.61
C THR A 106 4.82 -12.25 -0.22
N ARG A 107 5.93 -12.92 0.08
CA ARG A 107 5.91 -14.33 0.52
C ARG A 107 5.15 -14.51 1.84
N ASP A 108 5.34 -13.62 2.81
CA ASP A 108 4.65 -13.72 4.10
C ASP A 108 3.13 -13.47 3.98
N VAL A 109 2.74 -12.51 3.14
CA VAL A 109 1.32 -12.28 2.79
C VAL A 109 0.72 -13.52 2.13
N GLN A 110 1.41 -14.14 1.17
CA GLN A 110 0.91 -15.36 0.53
C GLN A 110 0.85 -16.56 1.49
N ALA A 111 1.82 -16.68 2.40
CA ALA A 111 1.80 -17.71 3.43
C ALA A 111 0.62 -17.51 4.41
N THR A 112 0.30 -16.26 4.75
CA THR A 112 -0.86 -15.90 5.58
C THR A 112 -2.17 -16.23 4.84
N LYS A 113 -2.26 -15.90 3.55
CA LYS A 113 -3.38 -16.27 2.68
C LYS A 113 -3.60 -17.78 2.60
N ALA A 114 -2.52 -18.56 2.45
CA ALA A 114 -2.58 -20.01 2.37
C ALA A 114 -3.11 -20.67 3.65
N LYS A 115 -2.93 -20.02 4.81
CA LYS A 115 -3.53 -20.46 6.09
C LYS A 115 -5.02 -20.11 6.22
N GLY A 116 -5.58 -19.35 5.26
CA GLY A 116 -6.95 -18.85 5.36
C GLY A 116 -7.12 -17.78 6.44
N GLU A 117 -6.05 -17.03 6.74
CA GLU A 117 -6.01 -15.98 7.76
C GLU A 117 -5.83 -14.61 7.11
N ILE A 118 -6.32 -13.54 7.74
CA ILE A 118 -5.91 -12.15 7.48
C ILE A 118 -5.39 -11.56 8.77
N TRP A 119 -4.50 -10.58 8.67
CA TRP A 119 -3.96 -9.87 9.82
C TRP A 119 -4.44 -8.42 9.81
N ARG A 120 -5.11 -8.00 10.88
CA ARG A 120 -5.52 -6.60 11.07
C ARG A 120 -4.75 -6.00 12.22
N PHE A 121 -4.08 -4.90 11.96
CA PHE A 121 -3.29 -4.18 12.95
C PHE A 121 -3.29 -2.69 12.61
N THR A 122 -3.09 -1.86 13.62
CA THR A 122 -2.97 -0.42 13.43
C THR A 122 -1.65 0.05 14.00
N ASN A 123 -0.86 0.72 13.15
CA ASN A 123 0.42 1.27 13.52
C ASN A 123 0.33 2.79 13.66
N THR A 124 0.92 3.33 14.72
CA THR A 124 1.28 4.74 14.82
C THR A 124 2.74 4.90 14.42
N LEU A 125 3.02 5.91 13.58
CA LEU A 125 4.33 6.15 12.99
C LEU A 125 4.84 7.53 13.41
N ASN A 126 6.15 7.64 13.65
CA ASN A 126 6.86 8.90 13.84
C ASN A 126 8.21 8.89 13.10
N PRO A 127 8.20 8.78 11.76
CA PRO A 127 9.43 8.58 11.00
C PRO A 127 10.22 9.87 10.86
N ARG A 128 11.54 9.76 10.99
CA ARG A 128 12.50 10.83 10.74
C ARG A 128 13.68 10.33 9.90
N VAL A 129 14.27 11.20 9.10
CA VAL A 129 15.51 10.91 8.39
C VAL A 129 16.68 11.06 9.36
N TYR A 130 17.59 10.09 9.39
CA TYR A 130 18.79 10.17 10.23
C TYR A 130 20.10 10.18 9.42
N ALA A 131 20.06 9.73 8.17
CA ALA A 131 21.22 9.75 7.29
C ALA A 131 20.80 9.72 5.81
N ARG A 132 21.77 9.99 4.92
CA ARG A 132 21.63 9.91 3.47
C ARG A 132 22.98 9.53 2.85
N ALA A 133 22.96 8.77 1.75
CA ALA A 133 24.16 8.46 0.97
C ALA A 133 24.71 9.71 0.25
N LYS A 134 26.02 9.71 -0.09
CA LYS A 134 26.68 10.88 -0.71
C LYS A 134 26.02 11.32 -2.03
N ASP A 135 25.64 10.36 -2.85
CA ASP A 135 24.94 10.54 -4.13
C ASP A 135 23.44 10.87 -3.98
N SER A 136 22.93 10.89 -2.74
CA SER A 136 21.51 11.07 -2.42
C SER A 136 20.58 10.03 -3.03
N THR A 137 21.05 8.86 -3.47
CA THR A 137 20.20 7.79 -4.03
C THR A 137 19.58 6.90 -2.94
N LYS A 138 20.12 6.95 -1.72
CA LYS A 138 19.61 6.26 -0.53
C LYS A 138 19.42 7.24 0.61
N VAL A 139 18.26 7.16 1.25
CA VAL A 139 17.93 7.92 2.46
C VAL A 139 17.50 6.94 3.54
N TYR A 140 18.05 7.14 4.73
CA TYR A 140 17.83 6.25 5.86
C TYR A 140 16.84 6.86 6.84
N VAL A 141 15.77 6.13 7.09
CA VAL A 141 14.65 6.52 7.96
C VAL A 141 14.73 5.70 9.24
N ILE A 142 14.49 6.35 10.37
CA ILE A 142 14.29 5.71 11.67
C ILE A 142 12.87 6.06 12.15
N ASP A 143 12.18 5.07 12.67
CA ASP A 143 10.78 5.19 13.10
C ASP A 143 10.55 4.35 14.36
N CYS A 144 9.79 4.88 15.32
CA CYS A 144 9.24 4.08 16.40
C CYS A 144 7.84 3.62 15.98
N VAL A 145 7.75 2.40 15.46
CA VAL A 145 6.48 1.85 15.00
C VAL A 145 5.76 1.27 16.21
N ARG A 146 4.69 1.93 16.65
CA ARG A 146 3.83 1.42 17.72
C ARG A 146 2.63 0.72 17.12
N THR A 147 2.58 -0.59 17.24
CA THR A 147 1.36 -1.36 16.95
C THR A 147 0.44 -1.23 18.16
N LEU A 148 -0.78 -0.73 17.96
CA LEU A 148 -1.75 -0.57 19.06
C LEU A 148 -2.35 -1.92 19.47
N ALA A 149 -2.76 -2.69 18.47
CA ALA A 149 -3.20 -4.07 18.59
C ALA A 149 -2.98 -4.77 17.25
N ALA A 150 -2.81 -6.09 17.30
CA ALA A 150 -2.71 -6.93 16.11
C ALA A 150 -3.48 -8.23 16.32
N PHE A 151 -4.42 -8.51 15.42
CA PHE A 151 -5.32 -9.66 15.53
C PHE A 151 -5.40 -10.44 14.23
N ARG A 152 -5.32 -11.76 14.34
CA ARG A 152 -5.54 -12.67 13.21
C ARG A 152 -7.00 -13.06 13.13
N PHE A 153 -7.54 -13.07 11.92
CA PHE A 153 -8.92 -13.46 11.65
C PHE A 153 -8.97 -14.53 10.59
N SER A 154 -9.96 -15.42 10.68
CA SER A 154 -10.29 -16.32 9.57
C SER A 154 -10.78 -15.50 8.39
N ALA A 155 -10.12 -15.61 7.24
CA ALA A 155 -10.52 -14.95 6.00
C ALA A 155 -11.92 -15.40 5.53
N LYS A 156 -12.32 -16.63 5.86
CA LYS A 156 -13.62 -17.21 5.48
C LYS A 156 -14.77 -16.74 6.37
N THR A 157 -14.55 -16.69 7.69
CA THR A 157 -15.65 -16.50 8.67
C THR A 157 -15.61 -15.15 9.37
N GLY A 158 -14.50 -14.41 9.26
CA GLY A 158 -14.28 -13.17 10.02
C GLY A 158 -14.07 -13.40 11.53
N ARG A 159 -14.07 -14.65 12.01
CA ARG A 159 -13.83 -14.96 13.42
C ARG A 159 -12.38 -14.65 13.79
N ARG A 160 -12.18 -13.96 14.92
CA ARG A 160 -10.85 -13.78 15.52
C ARG A 160 -10.27 -15.14 15.92
N LEU A 161 -9.04 -15.39 15.49
CA LEU A 161 -8.30 -16.62 15.74
C LEU A 161 -7.29 -16.43 16.87
N ASP A 162 -6.57 -15.30 16.84
CA ASP A 162 -5.45 -15.02 17.73
C ASP A 162 -5.16 -13.51 17.77
N GLY A 163 -4.19 -13.11 18.59
CA GLY A 163 -3.64 -11.77 18.69
C GLY A 163 -4.01 -11.09 20.01
N GLY A 164 -3.60 -9.83 20.13
CA GLY A 164 -3.67 -9.12 21.39
C GLY A 164 -3.10 -7.71 21.34
N PRO A 165 -2.70 -7.17 22.50
CA PRO A 165 -1.99 -5.90 22.59
C PRO A 165 -0.79 -5.88 21.65
N GLY A 166 -0.58 -4.74 21.01
CA GLY A 166 0.62 -4.55 20.20
C GLY A 166 1.83 -4.19 21.06
N SER A 167 2.92 -3.87 20.36
CA SER A 167 4.19 -3.47 20.97
C SER A 167 4.78 -2.33 20.14
N ALA A 168 5.82 -1.68 20.66
CA ALA A 168 6.54 -0.64 19.96
C ALA A 168 8.01 -1.02 19.83
N TYR A 169 8.54 -0.85 18.63
CA TYR A 169 9.92 -1.16 18.27
C TYR A 169 10.47 -0.10 17.33
N VAL A 170 11.77 0.16 17.47
CA VAL A 170 12.50 0.97 16.52
C VAL A 170 12.67 0.19 15.22
N TYR A 171 12.37 0.83 14.10
CA TYR A 171 12.66 0.34 12.77
C TYR A 171 13.64 1.28 12.07
N ARG A 172 14.66 0.70 11.44
CA ARG A 172 15.52 1.40 10.48
C ARG A 172 15.15 0.94 9.08
N ALA A 173 14.83 1.88 8.20
CA ALA A 173 14.49 1.61 6.82
C ALA A 173 15.48 2.30 5.87
N THR A 174 15.80 1.62 4.79
CA THR A 174 16.48 2.22 3.63
C THR A 174 15.44 2.50 2.57
N VAL A 175 15.28 3.77 2.21
CA VAL A 175 14.48 4.19 1.07
C VAL A 175 15.45 4.51 -0.06
N GLN A 176 15.26 3.86 -1.20
CA GLN A 176 16.16 3.92 -2.35
C GLN A 176 15.42 4.50 -3.56
N TYR A 177 16.12 5.36 -4.28
CA TYR A 177 15.69 5.87 -5.57
C TYR A 177 16.01 4.85 -6.66
N ASP A 178 15.01 4.52 -7.46
CA ASP A 178 15.10 3.62 -8.59
C ASP A 178 14.19 4.13 -9.70
N SER A 179 14.77 4.36 -10.88
CA SER A 179 14.04 4.66 -12.11
C SER A 179 12.96 5.75 -11.95
N GLY A 180 13.27 6.85 -11.24
CA GLY A 180 12.33 7.95 -11.02
C GLY A 180 11.54 7.89 -9.71
N VAL A 181 11.60 6.78 -8.98
CA VAL A 181 10.69 6.51 -7.85
C VAL A 181 11.46 6.12 -6.59
N TRP A 182 11.01 6.66 -5.46
CA TRP A 182 11.49 6.25 -4.14
C TRP A 182 10.70 5.06 -3.60
N LYS A 183 11.39 3.99 -3.24
CA LYS A 183 10.81 2.77 -2.67
C LYS A 183 11.60 2.29 -1.46
N VAL A 184 10.95 1.59 -0.54
CA VAL A 184 11.63 0.93 0.58
C VAL A 184 12.35 -0.30 0.07
N ALA A 185 13.65 -0.37 0.29
CA ALA A 185 14.52 -1.47 -0.16
C ALA A 185 14.85 -2.47 0.97
N ALA A 186 14.92 -1.97 2.20
CA ALA A 186 15.21 -2.79 3.37
C ALA A 186 14.59 -2.19 4.62
N THR A 187 14.21 -3.05 5.56
CA THR A 187 13.83 -2.66 6.92
C THR A 187 14.48 -3.59 7.93
N VAL A 188 14.83 -3.06 9.09
CA VAL A 188 15.39 -3.81 10.23
C VAL A 188 14.65 -3.37 11.48
N ARG A 189 14.07 -4.34 12.20
CA ARG A 189 13.57 -4.13 13.57
C ARG A 189 14.76 -4.14 14.53
N ASP A 190 14.79 -3.20 15.45
CA ASP A 190 15.82 -3.06 16.48
C ASP A 190 15.15 -3.18 17.88
N LYS A 191 15.71 -2.54 18.89
CA LYS A 191 15.21 -2.50 20.26
C LYS A 191 13.78 -1.93 20.40
N PRO A 192 13.09 -2.23 21.52
CA PRO A 192 11.86 -1.56 21.89
C PRO A 192 11.98 -0.03 21.95
N CYS A 193 10.86 0.62 21.71
CA CYS A 193 10.53 2.01 22.01
C CYS A 193 9.05 2.03 22.45
#